data_AF-A0A1I5JQK8-F1
#
_entry.id   AF-A0A1I5JQK8-F1
#
_cell.length_a   1.000
_cell.length_b   1.000
_cell.length_c   1.000
_cell.angle_alpha   90.00
_cell.angle_beta   90.00
_cell.angle_gamma   90.00
#
_symmetry.space_group_name_H-M   'P 1'
#
loop_
_entity.id
_entity.type
_entity.pdbx_description
1 polymer ?
#
loop_
_entity_poly.entity_id
_entity_poly.type
_entity_poly.pdbx_seq_one_letter_code
_entity_poly.pdbx_strand_id
1 'polypeptide(L)'
;MKKFLENVGGAITLIVSAAIIWHAKIILFNSDLLKVVAPFKVTPVIGYTWGDELDDSPRYFWNNTAAKWHPGYRVPGFQMVSNEKVGSFSALPGYKFTSKDPNDFTTVWTQGQKHPIQQATSSIDEGSWNPNPGYKFLNNASGDSVTVWTPGLLHPDAKVISSYLENKWNAFPEYTFIGDESFAVSWDPEKAYMDYKVISSSTKDDYYAFPGYEFLDDQNNLHVVWKPGIRNFFDPQKIAGDVEGEWITDYDYTPPNNRASGFWKAVSFLIVGGLNHKLENAIGANPISEGVNHVAMDQFLDGLGQLITNSDDDPVYKIKPVKKHLIWKNN
;
A
#
# COMPACT_ATOMS: atom_id res chain seq x y z
N MET A 1 -58.78 56.78 9.68
CA MET A 1 -57.31 56.89 9.60
C MET A 1 -56.64 56.90 10.97
N LYS A 2 -56.97 57.84 11.88
CA LYS A 2 -56.37 57.91 13.24
C LYS A 2 -56.46 56.60 14.06
N LYS A 3 -57.66 56.04 14.22
CA LYS A 3 -57.86 54.74 14.90
C LYS A 3 -57.11 53.57 14.26
N PHE A 4 -56.92 53.59 12.94
CA PHE A 4 -56.16 52.56 12.23
C PHE A 4 -54.66 52.67 12.58
N LEU A 5 -54.11 53.89 12.57
CA LEU A 5 -52.72 54.14 12.96
C LEU A 5 -52.46 53.80 14.43
N GLU A 6 -53.41 54.10 15.33
CA GLU A 6 -53.33 53.73 16.75
C GLU A 6 -53.30 52.21 16.95
N ASN A 7 -54.16 51.47 16.23
CA ASN A 7 -54.20 50.01 16.28
C ASN A 7 -52.92 49.37 15.71
N VAL A 8 -52.40 49.90 14.61
CA VAL A 8 -51.14 49.45 14.01
C VAL A 8 -49.98 49.71 14.96
N GLY A 9 -49.93 50.89 15.59
CA GLY A 9 -48.93 51.23 16.60
C GLY A 9 -48.94 50.26 17.78
N GLY A 10 -50.12 49.97 18.34
CA GLY A 10 -50.26 49.01 19.45
C GLY A 10 -49.80 47.59 19.08
N ALA A 11 -50.15 47.12 17.88
CA ALA A 11 -49.70 45.82 17.39
C ALA A 11 -48.18 45.75 17.22
N ILE A 12 -47.55 46.81 16.68
CA ILE A 12 -46.09 46.89 16.54
C ILE A 12 -45.42 46.86 17.93
N THR A 13 -45.90 47.64 18.89
CA THR A 13 -45.34 47.64 20.26
C THR A 13 -45.41 46.25 20.87
N LEU A 14 -46.54 45.54 20.74
CA LEU A 14 -46.69 44.19 21.28
C LEU A 14 -45.74 43.19 20.62
N ILE A 15 -45.56 43.26 19.30
CA ILE A 15 -44.61 42.40 18.57
C ILE A 15 -43.17 42.66 19.03
N VAL A 16 -42.78 43.93 19.18
CA VAL A 16 -41.43 44.30 19.65
C VAL A 16 -41.21 43.84 21.10
N SER A 17 -42.17 44.04 22.00
CA SER A 17 -42.08 43.57 23.38
C SER A 17 -41.96 42.05 23.46
N ALA A 18 -42.75 41.31 22.66
CA ALA A 18 -42.66 39.86 22.58
C ALA A 18 -41.28 39.40 22.05
N ALA A 19 -40.74 40.08 21.03
CA ALA A 19 -39.40 39.83 20.52
C ALA A 19 -38.35 40.01 21.63
N ILE A 20 -38.40 41.13 22.36
CA ILE A 20 -37.44 41.43 23.44
C ILE A 20 -37.49 40.39 24.55
N ILE A 21 -38.69 40.03 25.03
CA ILE A 21 -38.87 39.02 26.07
C ILE A 21 -38.34 37.67 25.59
N TRP A 22 -38.58 37.32 24.33
CA TRP A 22 -38.06 36.09 23.76
C TRP A 22 -36.52 36.08 23.67
N HIS A 23 -35.88 37.16 23.20
CA HIS A 23 -34.41 37.26 23.19
C HIS A 23 -33.85 37.15 24.60
N ALA A 24 -34.46 37.82 25.59
CA ALA A 24 -34.05 37.71 26.99
C ALA A 24 -34.13 36.26 27.49
N LYS A 25 -35.20 35.53 27.14
CA LYS A 25 -35.32 34.10 27.47
C LYS A 25 -34.21 33.26 26.83
N ILE A 26 -33.88 33.50 25.56
CA ILE A 26 -32.82 32.75 24.88
C ILE A 26 -31.46 33.04 25.54
N ILE A 27 -31.14 34.31 25.77
CA ILE A 27 -29.87 34.73 26.39
C ILE A 27 -29.73 34.18 27.81
N LEU A 28 -30.79 34.20 28.61
CA LEU A 28 -30.70 33.83 30.03
C LEU A 28 -30.75 32.32 30.28
N PHE A 29 -31.43 31.56 29.42
CA PHE A 29 -31.71 30.14 29.69
C PHE A 29 -31.17 29.18 28.63
N ASN A 30 -30.76 29.68 27.45
CA ASN A 30 -30.37 28.83 26.32
C ASN A 30 -29.13 29.36 25.58
N SER A 31 -28.34 30.25 26.19
CA SER A 31 -27.13 30.82 25.57
C SER A 31 -26.14 29.76 25.11
N ASP A 32 -26.09 28.64 25.83
CA ASP A 32 -25.13 27.56 25.60
C ASP A 32 -25.60 26.61 24.49
N LEU A 33 -26.87 26.72 24.09
CA LEU A 33 -27.53 25.86 23.11
C LEU A 33 -27.83 26.60 21.80
N LEU A 34 -28.19 27.88 21.89
CA LEU A 34 -28.78 28.65 20.80
C LEU A 34 -28.09 29.99 20.61
N LYS A 35 -27.91 30.38 19.35
CA LYS A 35 -27.42 31.70 18.95
C LYS A 35 -28.50 32.44 18.16
N VAL A 36 -28.78 33.68 18.54
CA VAL A 36 -29.69 34.55 17.78
C VAL A 36 -28.97 35.04 16.52
N VAL A 37 -29.56 34.82 15.35
CA VAL A 37 -28.99 35.22 14.04
C VAL A 37 -29.84 36.26 13.30
N ALA A 38 -31.09 36.44 13.71
CA ALA A 38 -31.98 37.51 13.25
C ALA A 38 -33.02 37.80 14.35
N PRO A 39 -33.79 38.92 14.28
CA PRO A 39 -34.74 39.30 15.33
C PRO A 39 -35.77 38.23 15.73
N PHE A 40 -36.02 37.25 14.87
CA PHE A 40 -36.95 36.16 15.14
C PHE A 40 -36.38 34.79 14.81
N LYS A 41 -35.07 34.69 14.56
CA LYS A 41 -34.41 33.45 14.18
C LYS A 41 -33.26 33.11 15.12
N VAL A 42 -33.20 31.83 15.48
CA VAL A 42 -32.10 31.21 16.19
C VAL A 42 -31.51 30.10 15.36
N THR A 43 -30.24 29.81 15.62
CA THR A 43 -29.51 28.65 15.11
C THR A 43 -28.91 27.92 16.32
N PRO A 44 -28.71 26.60 16.28
CA PRO A 44 -28.01 25.91 17.35
C PRO A 44 -26.55 26.38 17.43
N VAL A 45 -25.96 26.34 18.62
CA VAL A 45 -24.51 26.50 18.79
C VAL A 45 -23.81 25.31 18.12
N ILE A 46 -22.56 25.50 17.68
CA ILE A 46 -21.75 24.47 17.04
C ILE A 46 -21.82 23.14 17.82
N GLY A 47 -22.06 22.03 17.11
CA GLY A 47 -22.22 20.68 17.68
C GLY A 47 -23.63 20.30 18.09
N TYR A 48 -24.57 21.26 18.12
CA TYR A 48 -25.99 21.00 18.32
C TYR A 48 -26.76 21.03 17.00
N THR A 49 -27.85 20.27 16.93
CA THR A 49 -28.80 20.28 15.81
C THR A 49 -30.24 20.26 16.34
N TRP A 50 -31.21 20.55 15.49
CA TRP A 50 -32.62 20.52 15.82
C TRP A 50 -33.16 19.09 15.87
N GLY A 51 -33.65 18.65 17.03
CA GLY A 51 -34.23 17.32 17.18
C GLY A 51 -33.27 16.21 16.76
N ASP A 52 -33.75 15.24 15.98
CA ASP A 52 -32.98 14.07 15.54
C ASP A 52 -32.60 14.13 14.04
N GLU A 53 -32.92 15.23 13.35
CA GLU A 53 -32.78 15.37 11.90
C GLU A 53 -31.39 15.89 11.45
N LEU A 54 -30.45 16.08 12.39
CA LEU A 54 -29.13 16.68 12.14
C LEU A 54 -29.18 18.03 11.39
N ASP A 55 -30.31 18.73 11.45
CA ASP A 55 -30.52 20.04 10.83
C ASP A 55 -30.00 21.15 11.76
N ASP A 56 -29.11 22.01 11.28
CA ASP A 56 -28.61 23.18 12.00
C ASP A 56 -29.06 24.51 11.38
N SER A 57 -29.99 24.47 10.41
CA SER A 57 -30.45 25.67 9.71
C SER A 57 -31.17 26.67 10.64
N PRO A 58 -31.11 27.98 10.38
CA PRO A 58 -31.81 28.96 11.20
C PRO A 58 -33.33 28.76 11.22
N ARG A 59 -33.92 28.60 12.41
CA ARG A 59 -35.36 28.42 12.61
C ARG A 59 -35.99 29.64 13.28
N TYR A 60 -37.25 29.90 12.97
CA TYR A 60 -38.03 30.94 13.64
C TYR A 60 -38.38 30.53 15.07
N PHE A 61 -38.56 31.50 15.96
CA PHE A 61 -38.81 31.23 17.39
C PHE A 61 -40.11 30.47 17.69
N TRP A 62 -41.10 30.54 16.78
CA TRP A 62 -42.35 29.80 16.89
C TRP A 62 -42.25 28.36 16.38
N ASN A 63 -41.12 27.98 15.77
CA ASN A 63 -40.85 26.59 15.42
C ASN A 63 -40.34 25.82 16.66
N ASN A 64 -40.26 24.49 16.56
CA ASN A 64 -39.59 23.70 17.59
C ASN A 64 -38.08 23.99 17.59
N THR A 65 -37.60 24.65 18.65
CA THR A 65 -36.20 25.02 18.87
C THR A 65 -35.51 24.14 19.92
N ALA A 66 -35.95 22.90 20.10
CA ALA A 66 -35.26 21.93 20.95
C ALA A 66 -33.96 21.49 20.27
N ALA A 67 -32.85 22.14 20.60
CA ALA A 67 -31.53 21.76 20.17
C ALA A 67 -31.01 20.56 20.99
N LYS A 68 -30.39 19.59 20.32
CA LYS A 68 -29.78 18.41 20.93
C LYS A 68 -28.33 18.28 20.48
N TRP A 69 -27.48 17.83 21.40
CA TRP A 69 -26.10 17.46 21.09
C TRP A 69 -26.07 16.06 20.49
N HIS A 70 -25.32 15.87 19.41
CA HIS A 70 -25.20 14.59 18.72
C HIS A 70 -23.72 14.20 18.61
N PRO A 71 -23.24 13.19 19.35
CA PRO A 71 -21.89 12.66 19.17
C PRO A 71 -21.67 12.16 17.73
N GLY A 72 -20.49 12.43 17.18
CA GLY A 72 -20.14 12.08 15.80
C GLY A 72 -20.69 13.00 14.72
N TYR A 73 -21.46 14.05 15.08
CA TYR A 73 -21.93 15.05 14.13
C TYR A 73 -20.74 15.83 13.54
N ARG A 74 -20.59 15.76 12.21
CA ARG A 74 -19.60 16.54 11.48
C ARG A 74 -20.07 17.98 11.41
N VAL A 75 -19.28 18.89 11.97
CA VAL A 75 -19.64 20.31 12.03
C VAL A 75 -19.43 20.96 10.65
N PRO A 76 -20.46 21.55 10.02
CA PRO A 76 -20.31 22.19 8.72
C PRO A 76 -19.29 23.33 8.74
N GLY A 77 -18.39 23.35 7.76
CA GLY A 77 -17.34 24.36 7.63
C GLY A 77 -16.09 24.11 8.50
N PHE A 78 -16.06 23.06 9.32
CA PHE A 78 -14.90 22.69 10.14
C PHE A 78 -14.48 21.24 9.90
N GLN A 79 -13.20 20.94 10.09
CA GLN A 79 -12.68 19.58 9.96
C GLN A 79 -12.66 18.87 11.33
N MET A 80 -13.84 18.81 11.96
CA MET A 80 -14.04 18.20 13.27
C MET A 80 -15.41 17.54 13.41
N VAL A 81 -15.53 16.69 14.42
CA VAL A 81 -16.76 16.04 14.86
C VAL A 81 -16.99 16.30 16.34
N SER A 82 -18.24 16.36 16.75
CA SER A 82 -18.63 16.37 18.17
C SER A 82 -18.30 15.04 18.85
N ASN A 83 -17.91 15.09 20.12
CA ASN A 83 -17.64 13.91 20.94
C ASN A 83 -18.85 13.52 21.80
N GLU A 84 -18.74 12.43 22.56
CA GLU A 84 -19.74 12.02 23.57
C GLU A 84 -19.96 13.09 24.64
N LYS A 85 -18.92 13.84 25.01
CA LYS A 85 -19.00 14.93 25.98
C LYS A 85 -19.53 16.19 25.29
N VAL A 86 -20.63 16.73 25.81
CA VAL A 86 -21.22 18.00 25.35
C VAL A 86 -20.17 19.12 25.33
N GLY A 87 -20.12 19.86 24.22
CA GLY A 87 -19.18 20.96 24.00
C GLY A 87 -17.74 20.52 23.70
N SER A 88 -17.49 19.22 23.52
CA SER A 88 -16.16 18.69 23.15
C SER A 88 -16.13 18.24 21.70
N PHE A 89 -15.03 18.51 21.01
CA PHE A 89 -14.83 18.15 19.62
C PHE A 89 -13.53 17.37 19.44
N SER A 90 -13.51 16.49 18.45
CA SER A 90 -12.29 15.86 17.94
C SER A 90 -12.08 16.29 16.50
N ALA A 91 -10.84 16.58 16.13
CA ALA A 91 -10.50 16.82 14.73
C ALA A 91 -10.82 15.56 13.91
N LEU A 92 -11.22 15.74 12.65
CA LEU A 92 -11.39 14.64 11.71
C LEU A 92 -10.05 13.91 11.51
N PRO A 93 -10.07 12.62 11.11
CA PRO A 93 -8.86 11.90 10.77
C PRO A 93 -7.95 12.72 9.85
N GLY A 94 -6.66 12.80 10.18
CA GLY A 94 -5.66 13.54 9.40
C GLY A 94 -5.50 15.02 9.80
N TYR A 95 -6.45 15.56 10.56
CA TYR A 95 -6.41 16.94 11.05
C TYR A 95 -5.95 17.03 12.51
N LYS A 96 -5.40 18.19 12.87
CA LYS A 96 -5.09 18.58 14.25
C LYS A 96 -5.57 19.99 14.52
N PHE A 97 -6.04 20.24 15.75
CA PHE A 97 -6.28 21.62 16.21
C PHE A 97 -4.95 22.38 16.28
N THR A 98 -4.94 23.60 15.76
CA THR A 98 -3.74 24.46 15.77
C THR A 98 -3.55 25.19 17.09
N SER A 99 -4.62 25.36 17.85
CA SER A 99 -4.65 26.10 19.12
C SER A 99 -5.05 25.19 20.28
N LYS A 100 -4.66 25.58 21.50
CA LYS A 100 -5.13 24.97 22.74
C LYS A 100 -6.37 25.67 23.32
N ASP A 101 -6.78 26.80 22.74
CA ASP A 101 -8.00 27.50 23.14
C ASP A 101 -9.21 26.65 22.76
N PRO A 102 -10.08 26.26 23.71
CA PRO A 102 -11.26 25.45 23.41
C PRO A 102 -12.28 26.14 22.50
N ASN A 103 -12.18 27.44 22.27
CA ASN A 103 -13.05 28.20 21.37
C ASN A 103 -12.45 28.42 19.96
N ASP A 104 -11.19 28.02 19.74
CA ASP A 104 -10.55 28.08 18.43
C ASP A 104 -10.62 26.71 17.75
N PHE A 105 -11.56 26.60 16.81
CA PHE A 105 -11.81 25.37 16.05
C PHE A 105 -10.96 25.26 14.78
N THR A 106 -9.90 26.08 14.65
CA THR A 106 -9.00 26.01 13.50
C THR A 106 -8.24 24.69 13.51
N THR A 107 -8.36 23.96 12.41
CA THR A 107 -7.71 22.66 12.20
C THR A 107 -6.79 22.73 10.99
N VAL A 108 -5.67 22.02 11.05
CA VAL A 108 -4.73 21.89 9.94
C VAL A 108 -4.52 20.42 9.59
N TRP A 109 -4.51 20.11 8.29
CA TRP A 109 -4.10 18.81 7.80
C TRP A 109 -2.63 18.58 8.14
N THR A 110 -2.30 17.46 8.77
CA THR A 110 -0.94 17.14 9.17
C THR A 110 -0.54 15.83 8.52
N GLN A 111 0.54 15.81 7.73
CA GLN A 111 1.08 14.58 7.14
C GLN A 111 1.51 13.58 8.22
N GLY A 112 1.39 12.28 7.92
CA GLY A 112 1.86 11.18 8.76
C GLY A 112 0.99 10.88 9.99
N GLN A 113 -0.19 11.50 10.11
CA GLN A 113 -1.17 11.11 11.14
C GLN A 113 -1.77 9.76 10.80
N LYS A 114 -1.85 8.86 11.78
CA LYS A 114 -2.48 7.55 11.62
C LYS A 114 -3.99 7.69 11.49
N HIS A 115 -4.60 6.96 10.56
CA HIS A 115 -6.05 6.85 10.49
C HIS A 115 -6.55 6.05 11.73
N PRO A 116 -7.64 6.47 12.40
CA PRO A 116 -8.07 5.82 13.64
C PRO A 116 -8.61 4.39 13.45
N ILE A 117 -9.07 4.05 12.24
CA ILE A 117 -9.73 2.77 11.93
C ILE A 117 -8.99 1.98 10.86
N GLN A 118 -8.21 2.64 10.01
CA GLN A 118 -7.66 2.06 8.78
C GLN A 118 -6.15 1.99 8.89
N GLN A 119 -5.54 1.07 8.14
CA GLN A 119 -4.08 0.90 8.11
C GLN A 119 -3.49 1.87 7.09
N ALA A 120 -3.63 3.16 7.37
CA ALA A 120 -3.17 4.25 6.53
C ALA A 120 -2.67 5.44 7.36
N THR A 121 -1.88 6.29 6.74
CA THR A 121 -1.41 7.58 7.27
C THR A 121 -1.77 8.72 6.33
N SER A 122 -1.98 9.92 6.86
CA SER A 122 -2.28 11.10 6.04
C SER A 122 -1.11 11.43 5.11
N SER A 123 -1.42 11.70 3.84
CA SER A 123 -0.46 12.13 2.84
C SER A 123 -0.09 13.61 3.02
N ILE A 124 0.80 14.10 2.16
CA ILE A 124 1.13 15.53 2.05
C ILE A 124 -0.08 16.34 1.54
N ASP A 125 -0.86 15.77 0.63
CA ASP A 125 -2.07 16.40 0.10
C ASP A 125 -3.24 16.23 1.05
N GLU A 126 -3.99 17.31 1.29
CA GLU A 126 -5.14 17.33 2.18
C GLU A 126 -6.23 16.36 1.71
N GLY A 127 -6.74 15.55 2.64
CA GLY A 127 -7.78 14.54 2.37
C GLY A 127 -7.26 13.25 1.72
N SER A 128 -5.98 13.19 1.33
CA SER A 128 -5.36 12.01 0.73
C SER A 128 -4.69 11.13 1.78
N TRP A 129 -4.81 9.82 1.65
CA TRP A 129 -4.22 8.85 2.57
C TRP A 129 -3.22 7.96 1.85
N ASN A 130 -2.14 7.59 2.52
CA ASN A 130 -1.18 6.59 2.07
C ASN A 130 -1.39 5.31 2.88
N PRO A 131 -1.58 4.15 2.25
CA PRO A 131 -1.68 2.90 3.01
C PRO A 131 -0.36 2.63 3.73
N ASN A 132 -0.45 2.03 4.91
CA ASN A 132 0.73 1.57 5.65
C ASN A 132 1.44 0.47 4.84
N PRO A 133 2.75 0.25 5.06
CA PRO A 133 3.48 -0.84 4.41
C PRO A 133 2.74 -2.18 4.51
N GLY A 134 2.60 -2.87 3.38
CA GLY A 134 1.94 -4.18 3.29
C GLY A 134 0.42 -4.10 3.08
N TYR A 135 -0.16 -2.90 3.13
CA TYR A 135 -1.57 -2.65 2.82
C TYR A 135 -1.73 -1.95 1.47
N LYS A 136 -2.90 -2.13 0.85
CA LYS A 136 -3.38 -1.34 -0.29
C LYS A 136 -4.82 -0.90 -0.04
N PHE A 137 -5.29 0.13 -0.73
CA PHE A 137 -6.72 0.44 -0.73
C PHE A 137 -7.49 -0.66 -1.48
N LEU A 138 -8.64 -1.06 -0.92
CA LEU A 138 -9.50 -2.06 -1.51
C LEU A 138 -10.07 -1.59 -2.85
N ASN A 139 -10.46 -0.31 -2.91
CA ASN A 139 -10.94 0.35 -4.12
C ASN A 139 -10.08 1.59 -4.39
N ASN A 140 -9.73 1.83 -5.65
CA ASN A 140 -9.05 3.06 -6.07
C ASN A 140 -10.02 4.27 -6.19
N ALA A 141 -11.23 4.16 -5.63
CA ALA A 141 -12.21 5.24 -5.69
C ALA A 141 -11.82 6.35 -4.71
N SER A 142 -11.87 7.60 -5.18
CA SER A 142 -11.60 8.76 -4.32
C SER A 142 -12.54 8.75 -3.10
N GLY A 143 -11.97 8.79 -1.91
CA GLY A 143 -12.71 8.81 -0.64
C GLY A 143 -12.92 7.44 0.02
N ASP A 144 -12.61 6.32 -0.64
CA ASP A 144 -12.55 5.02 0.03
C ASP A 144 -11.21 4.86 0.73
N SER A 145 -11.23 4.79 2.07
CA SER A 145 -10.04 4.59 2.90
C SER A 145 -9.91 3.16 3.41
N VAL A 146 -10.75 2.22 2.96
CA VAL A 146 -10.66 0.81 3.37
C VAL A 146 -9.36 0.21 2.86
N THR A 147 -8.50 -0.20 3.79
CA THR A 147 -7.21 -0.83 3.49
C THR A 147 -7.28 -2.34 3.70
N VAL A 148 -6.60 -3.09 2.84
CA VAL A 148 -6.48 -4.55 2.94
C VAL A 148 -5.01 -4.98 2.86
N TRP A 149 -4.61 -5.87 3.77
CA TRP A 149 -3.30 -6.49 3.72
C TRP A 149 -3.17 -7.31 2.43
N THR A 150 -2.12 -7.05 1.65
CA THR A 150 -1.92 -7.73 0.38
C THR A 150 -0.54 -8.37 0.37
N PRO A 151 -0.44 -9.70 0.25
CA PRO A 151 0.84 -10.40 0.17
C PRO A 151 1.66 -9.96 -1.06
N GLY A 152 2.99 -9.99 -0.93
CA GLY A 152 3.94 -9.67 -1.99
C GLY A 152 4.21 -8.17 -2.20
N LEU A 153 3.62 -7.29 -1.39
CA LEU A 153 3.91 -5.86 -1.43
C LEU A 153 5.26 -5.56 -0.76
N LEU A 154 6.07 -4.77 -1.45
CA LEU A 154 7.39 -4.35 -0.98
C LEU A 154 7.28 -3.37 0.18
N HIS A 155 8.11 -3.53 1.21
CA HIS A 155 8.26 -2.52 2.25
C HIS A 155 9.03 -1.31 1.70
N PRO A 156 8.61 -0.06 1.97
CA PRO A 156 9.27 1.12 1.42
C PRO A 156 10.73 1.26 1.88
N ASP A 157 11.00 0.98 3.16
CA ASP A 157 12.30 1.25 3.78
C ASP A 157 13.11 -0.02 4.08
N ALA A 158 12.64 -1.19 3.64
CA ALA A 158 13.25 -2.47 3.97
C ALA A 158 13.16 -3.46 2.82
N LYS A 159 14.10 -4.40 2.78
CA LYS A 159 14.24 -5.44 1.77
C LYS A 159 13.37 -6.65 2.12
N VAL A 160 12.09 -6.40 2.39
CA VAL A 160 11.10 -7.38 2.82
C VAL A 160 9.80 -7.18 2.06
N ILE A 161 8.99 -8.23 1.95
CA ILE A 161 7.65 -8.23 1.35
C ILE A 161 6.61 -8.72 2.33
N SER A 162 5.39 -8.20 2.23
CA SER A 162 4.27 -8.66 3.04
C SER A 162 4.00 -10.15 2.80
N SER A 163 3.88 -10.92 3.87
CA SER A 163 3.57 -12.34 3.79
C SER A 163 2.07 -12.59 3.59
N TYR A 164 1.67 -13.86 3.51
CA TYR A 164 0.25 -14.26 3.51
C TYR A 164 -0.47 -13.99 4.83
N LEU A 165 0.26 -13.80 5.94
CA LEU A 165 -0.29 -13.46 7.24
C LEU A 165 -0.17 -11.94 7.46
N GLU A 166 -1.25 -11.33 7.95
CA GLU A 166 -1.28 -9.89 8.25
C GLU A 166 -0.21 -9.51 9.28
N ASN A 167 0.47 -8.38 9.05
CA ASN A 167 1.59 -7.88 9.86
C ASN A 167 2.80 -8.83 9.97
N LYS A 168 2.89 -9.86 9.11
CA LYS A 168 4.07 -10.71 8.99
C LYS A 168 4.79 -10.41 7.69
N TRP A 169 6.10 -10.27 7.77
CA TRP A 169 6.96 -9.94 6.65
C TRP A 169 7.84 -11.14 6.32
N ASN A 170 8.00 -11.40 5.03
CA ASN A 170 9.01 -12.31 4.52
C ASN A 170 10.17 -11.48 4.00
N ALA A 171 11.40 -11.99 4.15
CA ALA A 171 12.52 -11.39 3.45
C ALA A 171 12.21 -11.39 1.95
N PHE A 172 12.62 -10.33 1.25
CA PHE A 172 12.54 -10.33 -0.19
C PHE A 172 13.33 -11.54 -0.72
N PRO A 173 12.97 -12.13 -1.87
CA PRO A 173 13.82 -13.14 -2.50
C PRO A 173 15.29 -12.67 -2.45
N GLU A 174 16.21 -13.57 -2.08
CA GLU A 174 17.66 -13.28 -1.99
C GLU A 174 18.09 -12.55 -0.74
N TYR A 175 17.15 -12.33 0.17
CA TYR A 175 17.43 -11.80 1.48
C TYR A 175 17.11 -12.84 2.57
N THR A 176 17.98 -12.94 3.57
CA THR A 176 17.75 -13.72 4.78
C THR A 176 17.68 -12.78 5.98
N PHE A 177 16.67 -12.94 6.83
CA PHE A 177 16.55 -12.13 8.05
C PHE A 177 17.78 -12.32 8.94
N ILE A 178 18.32 -11.21 9.43
CA ILE A 178 19.37 -11.20 10.44
C ILE A 178 18.68 -11.06 11.81
N GLY A 179 18.28 -12.21 12.38
CA GLY A 179 17.57 -12.29 13.67
C GLY A 179 16.04 -12.16 13.56
N ASP A 180 15.36 -12.34 14.69
CA ASP A 180 13.93 -12.63 14.72
C ASP A 180 13.00 -11.40 14.71
N GLU A 181 13.52 -10.20 15.04
CA GLU A 181 12.70 -9.00 15.27
C GLU A 181 13.12 -7.76 14.46
N SER A 182 14.09 -7.91 13.55
CA SER A 182 14.55 -6.78 12.73
C SER A 182 14.18 -6.98 11.27
N PHE A 183 13.84 -5.89 10.56
CA PHE A 183 13.80 -5.90 9.10
C PHE A 183 15.20 -5.89 8.47
N ALA A 184 16.26 -6.14 9.27
CA ALA A 184 17.59 -6.30 8.74
C ALA A 184 17.68 -7.64 8.02
N VAL A 185 18.26 -7.61 6.83
CA VAL A 185 18.45 -8.79 6.01
C VAL A 185 19.84 -8.80 5.38
N SER A 186 20.35 -10.00 5.13
CA SER A 186 21.60 -10.24 4.40
C SER A 186 21.31 -10.70 2.99
N TRP A 187 22.10 -10.25 2.02
CA TRP A 187 22.07 -10.75 0.65
C TRP A 187 22.60 -12.19 0.60
N ASP A 188 21.90 -13.07 -0.13
CA ASP A 188 22.22 -14.47 -0.37
C ASP A 188 22.41 -14.67 -1.90
N PRO A 189 23.65 -14.47 -2.41
CA PRO A 189 23.94 -14.47 -3.84
C PRO A 189 23.77 -15.86 -4.47
N GLU A 190 23.64 -15.88 -5.81
CA GLU A 190 23.70 -17.09 -6.65
C GLU A 190 22.65 -18.17 -6.33
N LYS A 191 21.48 -17.77 -5.83
CA LYS A 191 20.39 -18.68 -5.48
C LYS A 191 19.24 -18.55 -6.47
N ALA A 192 18.60 -19.67 -6.80
CA ALA A 192 17.48 -19.72 -7.74
C ALA A 192 16.13 -19.65 -7.01
N TYR A 193 15.24 -18.78 -7.49
CA TYR A 193 13.91 -18.54 -6.91
C TYR A 193 12.83 -18.97 -7.88
N MET A 194 12.39 -20.22 -7.74
CA MET A 194 11.48 -20.87 -8.70
C MET A 194 10.11 -20.20 -8.83
N ASP A 195 9.60 -19.59 -7.76
CA ASP A 195 8.31 -18.89 -7.76
C ASP A 195 8.36 -17.57 -8.55
N TYR A 196 9.54 -16.94 -8.60
CA TYR A 196 9.79 -15.69 -9.31
C TYR A 196 10.50 -15.89 -10.64
N LYS A 197 10.98 -17.12 -10.93
CA LYS A 197 11.75 -17.47 -12.13
C LYS A 197 12.97 -16.55 -12.33
N VAL A 198 13.70 -16.28 -11.25
CA VAL A 198 14.94 -15.47 -11.25
C VAL A 198 16.07 -16.12 -10.44
N ILE A 199 17.30 -15.67 -10.67
CA ILE A 199 18.53 -16.08 -9.98
C ILE A 199 19.23 -14.82 -9.43
N SER A 200 19.69 -14.84 -8.17
CA SER A 200 20.55 -13.76 -7.64
C SER A 200 21.86 -13.71 -8.38
N SER A 201 22.35 -12.50 -8.63
CA SER A 201 23.74 -12.27 -8.99
C SER A 201 24.64 -12.28 -7.75
N SER A 202 25.95 -12.44 -8.00
CA SER A 202 26.99 -12.12 -7.02
C SER A 202 27.04 -10.63 -6.68
N THR A 203 26.54 -9.77 -7.56
CA THR A 203 26.37 -8.35 -7.29
C THR A 203 25.05 -8.13 -6.54
N LYS A 204 25.10 -7.40 -5.42
CA LYS A 204 23.93 -7.10 -4.60
C LYS A 204 22.85 -6.39 -5.43
N ASP A 205 21.60 -6.81 -5.23
CA ASP A 205 20.40 -6.26 -5.90
C ASP A 205 20.34 -6.49 -7.42
N ASP A 206 21.24 -7.30 -7.97
CA ASP A 206 21.21 -7.73 -9.36
C ASP A 206 20.59 -9.11 -9.51
N TYR A 207 19.71 -9.26 -10.50
CA TYR A 207 18.95 -10.47 -10.77
C TYR A 207 19.07 -10.87 -12.22
N TYR A 208 19.07 -12.17 -12.47
CA TYR A 208 18.95 -12.74 -13.80
C TYR A 208 17.60 -13.44 -13.94
N ALA A 209 16.87 -13.17 -15.02
CA ALA A 209 15.70 -13.98 -15.35
C ALA A 209 16.14 -15.42 -15.69
N PHE A 210 15.30 -16.40 -15.36
CA PHE A 210 15.47 -17.76 -15.84
C PHE A 210 15.50 -17.78 -17.38
N PRO A 211 16.16 -18.78 -17.99
CA PRO A 211 16.14 -18.87 -19.44
C PRO A 211 14.71 -18.96 -19.96
N GLY A 212 14.44 -18.22 -21.03
CA GLY A 212 13.11 -18.14 -21.64
C GLY A 212 12.20 -17.07 -21.03
N TYR A 213 12.64 -16.43 -19.95
CA TYR A 213 11.91 -15.35 -19.29
C TYR A 213 12.56 -13.98 -19.53
N GLU A 214 11.73 -12.94 -19.53
CA GLU A 214 12.14 -11.53 -19.55
C GLU A 214 11.36 -10.75 -18.48
N PHE A 215 11.98 -9.72 -17.90
CA PHE A 215 11.30 -8.83 -16.97
C PHE A 215 10.23 -8.00 -17.69
N LEU A 216 9.03 -7.96 -17.13
CA LEU A 216 7.86 -7.36 -17.82
C LEU A 216 7.80 -5.83 -17.71
N ASP A 217 8.50 -5.23 -16.73
CA ASP A 217 8.51 -3.79 -16.50
C ASP A 217 9.77 -3.28 -15.79
N ASP A 218 9.89 -1.95 -15.67
CA ASP A 218 10.93 -1.24 -14.92
C ASP A 218 10.51 -0.94 -13.46
N GLN A 219 9.37 -1.47 -12.98
CA GLN A 219 8.73 -1.06 -11.73
C GLN A 219 9.33 -1.71 -10.47
N ASN A 220 10.66 -1.81 -10.41
CA ASN A 220 11.42 -2.32 -9.27
C ASN A 220 10.86 -3.61 -8.64
N ASN A 221 10.32 -4.50 -9.48
CA ASN A 221 9.78 -5.81 -9.10
C ASN A 221 10.52 -6.93 -9.86
N LEU A 222 10.31 -8.18 -9.45
CA LEU A 222 10.89 -9.37 -10.09
C LEU A 222 9.88 -10.10 -10.99
N HIS A 223 8.87 -9.39 -11.49
CA HIS A 223 7.90 -10.01 -12.37
C HIS A 223 8.53 -10.27 -13.73
N VAL A 224 8.59 -11.55 -14.09
CA VAL A 224 9.06 -12.01 -15.39
C VAL A 224 7.97 -12.75 -16.12
N VAL A 225 8.06 -12.77 -17.43
CA VAL A 225 7.18 -13.57 -18.29
C VAL A 225 7.97 -14.40 -19.26
N TRP A 226 7.40 -15.57 -19.55
CA TRP A 226 7.86 -16.39 -20.64
C TRP A 226 7.72 -15.63 -21.96
N LYS A 227 8.80 -15.56 -22.73
CA LYS A 227 8.82 -14.91 -24.03
C LYS A 227 9.41 -15.86 -25.08
N PRO A 228 8.57 -16.31 -26.04
CA PRO A 228 9.04 -17.15 -27.13
C PRO A 228 10.21 -16.51 -27.88
N GLY A 229 11.14 -17.36 -28.34
CA GLY A 229 12.34 -16.96 -29.06
C GLY A 229 13.52 -16.54 -28.18
N ILE A 230 13.36 -16.40 -26.85
CA ILE A 230 14.51 -16.17 -25.97
C ILE A 230 15.38 -17.41 -25.93
N ARG A 231 16.66 -17.24 -26.28
CA ARG A 231 17.66 -18.32 -26.27
C ARG A 231 17.99 -18.75 -24.85
N ASN A 232 18.11 -20.07 -24.66
CA ASN A 232 18.49 -20.64 -23.39
C ASN A 232 20.00 -20.45 -23.15
N PHE A 233 20.38 -19.65 -22.16
CA PHE A 233 21.80 -19.46 -21.84
C PHE A 233 22.46 -20.71 -21.21
N PHE A 234 21.68 -21.70 -20.75
CA PHE A 234 22.15 -23.04 -20.34
C PHE A 234 22.16 -24.08 -21.44
N ASP A 235 21.56 -23.79 -22.60
CA ASP A 235 21.55 -24.67 -23.76
C ASP A 235 21.37 -23.82 -25.01
N PRO A 236 22.42 -23.18 -25.53
CA PRO A 236 22.30 -22.22 -26.63
C PRO A 236 21.69 -22.78 -27.93
N GLN A 237 21.56 -24.11 -28.04
CA GLN A 237 20.85 -24.79 -29.13
C GLN A 237 19.33 -24.76 -28.97
N LYS A 238 18.82 -24.18 -27.88
CA LYS A 238 17.39 -24.11 -27.58
C LYS A 238 16.95 -22.67 -27.41
N ILE A 239 15.74 -22.40 -27.89
CA ILE A 239 15.00 -21.15 -27.66
C ILE A 239 13.65 -21.48 -27.03
N ALA A 240 13.11 -20.55 -26.27
CA ALA A 240 11.79 -20.65 -25.69
C ALA A 240 10.72 -20.83 -26.78
N GLY A 241 9.87 -21.86 -26.65
CA GLY A 241 8.73 -22.09 -27.53
C GLY A 241 7.53 -21.18 -27.20
N ASP A 242 6.40 -21.42 -27.86
CA ASP A 242 5.18 -20.61 -27.69
C ASP A 242 4.48 -20.86 -26.34
N VAL A 243 4.75 -22.01 -25.72
CA VAL A 243 4.20 -22.40 -24.41
C VAL A 243 5.29 -22.30 -23.34
N GLU A 244 4.93 -21.82 -22.14
CA GLU A 244 5.86 -21.74 -21.00
C GLU A 244 6.49 -23.10 -20.69
N GLY A 245 7.83 -23.13 -20.64
CA GLY A 245 8.61 -24.34 -20.40
C GLY A 245 8.88 -25.20 -21.65
N GLU A 246 8.29 -24.87 -22.80
CA GLU A 246 8.62 -25.52 -24.07
C GLU A 246 9.97 -25.04 -24.59
N TRP A 247 10.83 -25.96 -25.01
CA TRP A 247 12.10 -25.61 -25.62
C TRP A 247 12.18 -26.21 -27.01
N ILE A 248 12.35 -25.35 -28.02
CA ILE A 248 12.50 -25.75 -29.41
C ILE A 248 13.95 -25.58 -29.86
N THR A 249 14.38 -26.39 -30.82
CA THR A 249 15.72 -26.28 -31.38
C THR A 249 15.89 -24.96 -32.12
N ASP A 250 16.94 -24.24 -31.77
CA ASP A 250 17.40 -23.05 -32.49
C ASP A 250 18.18 -23.48 -33.72
N TYR A 251 17.51 -23.54 -34.87
CA TYR A 251 18.12 -23.93 -36.14
C TYR A 251 19.17 -22.93 -36.65
N ASP A 252 19.18 -21.70 -36.12
CA ASP A 252 20.15 -20.66 -36.47
C ASP A 252 21.39 -20.71 -35.54
N TYR A 253 21.41 -21.61 -34.56
CA TYR A 253 22.56 -21.78 -33.69
C TYR A 253 23.71 -22.48 -34.42
N THR A 254 24.82 -21.75 -34.58
CA THR A 254 26.09 -22.32 -35.04
C THR A 254 27.03 -22.43 -33.83
N PRO A 255 27.43 -23.64 -33.39
CA PRO A 255 28.32 -23.79 -32.26
C PRO A 255 29.65 -23.09 -32.53
N PRO A 256 30.19 -22.28 -31.58
CA PRO A 256 31.52 -21.73 -31.73
C PRO A 256 32.52 -22.88 -31.84
N ASN A 257 33.39 -22.84 -32.84
CA ASN A 257 34.23 -23.97 -33.26
C ASN A 257 35.12 -24.61 -32.18
N ASN A 258 35.26 -24.04 -30.97
CA ASN A 258 36.35 -24.37 -30.03
C ASN A 258 35.99 -24.59 -28.54
N ARG A 259 34.73 -24.77 -28.09
CA ARG A 259 34.43 -24.84 -26.61
C ARG A 259 33.59 -26.03 -26.10
N ALA A 260 33.42 -27.11 -26.86
CA ALA A 260 32.60 -28.26 -26.49
C ALA A 260 33.06 -29.10 -25.27
N SER A 261 34.11 -28.73 -24.52
CA SER A 261 34.64 -29.60 -23.44
C SER A 261 34.33 -29.15 -22.00
N GLY A 262 34.13 -27.86 -21.74
CA GLY A 262 33.89 -27.34 -20.39
C GLY A 262 32.41 -27.36 -19.99
N PHE A 263 31.54 -26.88 -20.87
CA PHE A 263 30.11 -26.75 -20.65
C PHE A 263 29.37 -28.10 -20.57
N TRP A 264 29.73 -29.05 -21.44
CA TRP A 264 29.14 -30.40 -21.42
C TRP A 264 29.45 -31.17 -20.13
N LYS A 265 30.55 -30.84 -19.43
CA LYS A 265 30.81 -31.40 -18.09
C LYS A 265 29.78 -30.89 -17.08
N ALA A 266 29.47 -29.59 -17.04
CA ALA A 266 28.46 -29.04 -16.14
C ALA A 266 27.04 -29.56 -16.43
N VAL A 267 26.66 -29.63 -17.71
CA VAL A 267 25.33 -30.14 -18.14
C VAL A 267 25.14 -31.63 -17.83
N SER A 268 26.21 -32.44 -17.93
CA SER A 268 26.13 -33.86 -17.60
C SER A 268 25.76 -34.13 -16.13
N PHE A 269 26.07 -33.22 -15.20
CA PHE A 269 25.70 -33.36 -13.79
C PHE A 269 24.25 -33.00 -13.49
N LEU A 270 23.65 -32.06 -14.23
CA LEU A 270 22.20 -31.74 -14.16
C LEU A 270 21.33 -32.96 -14.52
N ILE A 271 21.75 -33.73 -15.52
CA ILE A 271 21.06 -34.95 -15.95
C ILE A 271 21.16 -36.03 -14.86
N VAL A 272 22.30 -36.12 -14.16
CA VAL A 272 22.50 -37.06 -13.05
C VAL A 272 21.65 -36.68 -11.83
N GLY A 273 21.56 -35.39 -11.49
CA GLY A 273 20.68 -34.88 -10.42
C GLY A 273 19.18 -35.11 -10.71
N GLY A 274 18.73 -34.83 -11.93
CA GLY A 274 17.35 -35.06 -12.35
C GLY A 274 16.97 -36.55 -12.44
N LEU A 275 17.92 -37.43 -12.79
CA LEU A 275 17.75 -38.88 -12.72
C LEU A 275 17.62 -39.38 -11.28
N ASN A 276 18.34 -38.76 -10.34
CA ASN A 276 18.27 -39.12 -8.93
C ASN A 276 16.89 -38.79 -8.33
N HIS A 277 16.28 -37.67 -8.71
CA HIS A 277 14.92 -37.31 -8.27
C HIS A 277 13.85 -38.28 -8.81
N LYS A 278 14.03 -38.82 -10.02
CA LYS A 278 13.17 -39.90 -10.55
C LYS A 278 13.40 -41.23 -9.81
N LEU A 279 14.62 -41.48 -9.35
CA LEU A 279 14.97 -42.64 -8.55
C LEU A 279 14.33 -42.57 -7.15
N GLU A 280 14.38 -41.41 -6.47
CA GLU A 280 13.73 -41.20 -5.15
C GLU A 280 12.22 -41.46 -5.18
N ASN A 281 11.54 -41.03 -6.26
CA ASN A 281 10.12 -41.34 -6.45
C ASN A 281 9.84 -42.84 -6.66
N ALA A 282 10.85 -43.63 -7.04
CA ALA A 282 10.71 -45.07 -7.29
C ALA A 282 11.15 -45.96 -6.11
N ILE A 283 12.10 -45.52 -5.26
CA ILE A 283 12.66 -46.34 -4.16
C ILE A 283 12.51 -45.74 -2.76
N GLY A 284 11.90 -44.56 -2.63
CA GLY A 284 11.71 -43.88 -1.34
C GLY A 284 12.94 -43.08 -0.90
N ALA A 285 12.74 -42.18 0.06
CA ALA A 285 13.75 -41.23 0.51
C ALA A 285 15.04 -41.94 1.00
N ASN A 286 16.17 -41.63 0.36
CA ASN A 286 17.48 -42.13 0.74
C ASN A 286 18.31 -40.97 1.31
N PRO A 287 18.87 -41.04 2.53
CA PRO A 287 19.67 -39.95 3.11
C PRO A 287 20.91 -39.55 2.28
N ILE A 288 21.31 -40.33 1.27
CA ILE A 288 22.39 -39.99 0.33
C ILE A 288 21.92 -38.96 -0.72
N SER A 289 20.65 -38.93 -1.10
CA SER A 289 20.16 -38.05 -2.17
C SER A 289 20.14 -36.57 -1.77
N GLU A 290 19.86 -36.27 -0.49
CA GLU A 290 19.83 -34.91 0.03
C GLU A 290 21.24 -34.27 -0.01
N GLY A 291 22.27 -35.04 0.36
CA GLY A 291 23.67 -34.62 0.24
C GLY A 291 24.15 -34.49 -1.21
N VAL A 292 23.69 -35.37 -2.10
CA VAL A 292 24.03 -35.29 -3.54
C VAL A 292 23.33 -34.12 -4.23
N ASN A 293 22.09 -33.79 -3.86
CA ASN A 293 21.38 -32.63 -4.41
C ASN A 293 22.03 -31.31 -3.98
N HIS A 294 22.45 -31.19 -2.71
CA HIS A 294 23.16 -30.00 -2.25
C HIS A 294 24.50 -29.83 -2.95
N VAL A 295 25.33 -30.88 -3.03
CA VAL A 295 26.64 -30.79 -3.71
C VAL A 295 26.50 -30.58 -5.22
N ALA A 296 25.52 -31.22 -5.87
CA ALA A 296 25.27 -31.03 -7.30
C ALA A 296 24.72 -29.63 -7.61
N MET A 297 23.85 -29.09 -6.73
CA MET A 297 23.36 -27.72 -6.86
C MET A 297 24.49 -26.73 -6.60
N ASP A 298 25.29 -26.88 -5.53
CA ASP A 298 26.42 -26.00 -5.23
C ASP A 298 27.45 -25.99 -6.37
N GLN A 299 27.78 -27.15 -6.95
CA GLN A 299 28.70 -27.23 -8.09
C GLN A 299 28.09 -26.69 -9.40
N PHE A 300 26.77 -26.82 -9.57
CA PHE A 300 26.05 -26.20 -10.67
C PHE A 300 26.07 -24.68 -10.54
N LEU A 301 25.83 -24.15 -9.34
CA LEU A 301 25.88 -22.73 -9.01
C LEU A 301 27.31 -22.17 -9.16
N ASP A 302 28.35 -22.90 -8.74
CA ASP A 302 29.75 -22.56 -9.00
C ASP A 302 30.06 -22.49 -10.50
N GLY A 303 29.57 -23.45 -11.29
CA GLY A 303 29.73 -23.47 -12.74
C GLY A 303 28.99 -22.30 -13.41
N LEU A 304 27.81 -21.95 -12.88
CA LEU A 304 27.03 -20.78 -13.24
C LEU A 304 27.76 -19.47 -12.92
N GLY A 305 28.34 -19.37 -11.72
CA GLY A 305 29.16 -18.25 -11.28
C GLY A 305 30.33 -18.02 -12.24
N GLN A 306 31.01 -19.07 -12.69
CA GLN A 306 32.09 -18.97 -13.69
C GLN A 306 31.61 -18.59 -15.10
N LEU A 307 30.38 -18.97 -15.48
CA LEU A 307 29.74 -18.60 -16.75
C LEU A 307 29.26 -17.13 -16.75
N ILE A 308 28.73 -16.66 -15.61
CA ILE A 308 28.18 -15.31 -15.46
C ILE A 308 29.28 -14.26 -15.23
N THR A 309 30.35 -14.61 -14.49
CA THR A 309 31.45 -13.67 -14.17
C THR A 309 32.44 -13.46 -15.31
N ASN A 310 32.51 -14.36 -16.30
CA ASN A 310 33.26 -14.13 -17.53
C ASN A 310 32.47 -13.23 -18.50
N SER A 311 32.26 -11.97 -18.11
CA SER A 311 31.46 -10.99 -18.86
C SER A 311 32.03 -10.59 -20.24
N ASP A 312 33.28 -10.99 -20.51
CA ASP A 312 34.11 -10.47 -21.61
C ASP A 312 34.31 -11.47 -22.77
N ASP A 313 33.81 -12.71 -22.68
CA ASP A 313 34.39 -13.82 -23.45
C ASP A 313 33.43 -14.63 -24.35
N ASP A 314 32.27 -14.07 -24.73
CA ASP A 314 31.55 -14.48 -25.96
C ASP A 314 31.40 -13.29 -26.92
N PRO A 315 32.46 -12.97 -27.69
CA PRO A 315 32.43 -11.90 -28.67
C PRO A 315 31.52 -12.20 -29.88
N VAL A 316 31.00 -13.43 -30.03
CA VAL A 316 30.32 -13.87 -31.25
C VAL A 316 28.80 -13.83 -31.12
N TYR A 317 28.21 -14.22 -29.98
CA TYR A 317 26.75 -14.31 -29.86
C TYR A 317 26.12 -13.38 -28.82
N LYS A 318 26.90 -12.75 -27.92
CA LYS A 318 26.40 -11.80 -26.90
C LYS A 318 25.15 -12.30 -26.14
N ILE A 319 24.98 -13.61 -25.96
CA ILE A 319 23.82 -14.17 -25.26
C ILE A 319 24.06 -13.94 -23.77
N LYS A 320 23.60 -12.80 -23.26
CA LYS A 320 23.66 -12.47 -21.84
C LYS A 320 22.30 -12.78 -21.22
N PRO A 321 22.26 -13.38 -20.02
CA PRO A 321 21.01 -13.45 -19.28
C PRO A 321 20.44 -12.04 -19.13
N VAL A 322 19.11 -11.91 -19.25
CA VAL A 322 18.45 -10.62 -19.03
C VAL A 322 18.67 -10.25 -17.57
N LYS A 323 19.41 -9.16 -17.35
CA LYS A 323 19.81 -8.68 -16.04
C LYS A 323 18.93 -7.51 -15.62
N LYS A 324 18.46 -7.51 -14.37
CA LYS A 324 17.77 -6.37 -13.76
C LYS A 324 18.45 -5.99 -12.45
N HIS A 325 18.75 -4.70 -12.30
CA HIS A 325 19.18 -4.12 -11.03
C HIS A 325 17.97 -3.52 -10.33
N LEU A 326 17.71 -3.93 -9.09
CA LEU A 326 16.66 -3.31 -8.29
C LEU A 326 17.19 -2.03 -7.62
N ILE A 327 16.57 -0.91 -7.94
CA ILE A 327 16.84 0.39 -7.31
C ILE A 327 15.88 0.59 -6.17
N TRP A 328 16.38 0.37 -4.96
CA TRP A 328 15.62 0.64 -3.76
C TRP A 328 15.65 2.12 -3.44
N LYS A 329 14.48 2.76 -3.44
CA LYS A 329 14.37 4.14 -2.97
C LYS A 329 14.57 4.15 -1.46
N ASN A 330 15.69 4.72 -1.01
CA ASN A 330 15.79 5.17 0.37
C ASN A 330 14.93 6.44 0.43
N ASN A 331 13.75 6.36 1.04
CA ASN A 331 12.92 7.53 1.28
C ASN A 331 13.47 8.40 2.41
#